data_AF-A0A4Q3XZC9-F1
#
_entry.id   AF-A0A4Q3XZC9-F1
#
_cell.length_a   1.000
_cell.length_b   1.000
_cell.length_c   1.000
_cell.angle_alpha   90.00
_cell.angle_beta   90.00
_cell.angle_gamma   90.00
#
_symmetry.space_group_name_H-M   'P 1'
#
loop_
_entity.id
_entity.type
_entity.pdbx_description
1 polymer ?
#
loop_
_entity_poly.entity_id
_entity_poly.type
_entity_poly.pdbx_seq_one_letter_code
_entity_poly.pdbx_strand_id
1 'polypeptide(L)'
;MANVQVIQRNAHLAGPVVVHFVERPDGRITKATVTAISNSVRGSGEAREQQATAIQWTLWGSLAENAADYLGKGSHVNILGRVRNNNYQKDGVTVYGLEFTVEEMDYLDTRAEAEARRLGGQGPGSASVPHQPARTSA
;
A
#
# COMPACT_ATOMS: atom_id res chain seq x y z
N MET A 1 21.61 -21.26 0.27
CA MET A 1 21.35 -19.81 0.25
C MET A 1 20.23 -19.55 1.25
N ALA A 2 20.34 -18.52 2.09
CA ALA A 2 19.26 -18.15 3.00
C ALA A 2 18.19 -17.37 2.23
N ASN A 3 16.95 -17.85 2.27
CA ASN A 3 15.78 -17.16 1.74
C ASN A 3 15.00 -16.52 2.88
N VAL A 4 14.83 -15.20 2.85
CA VAL A 4 13.96 -14.50 3.80
C VAL A 4 12.69 -14.10 3.06
N GLN A 5 11.58 -14.74 3.44
CA GLN A 5 10.26 -14.41 2.93
C GLN A 5 9.52 -13.54 3.94
N VAL A 6 8.81 -12.54 3.42
CA VAL A 6 7.94 -11.64 4.17
C VAL A 6 6.53 -11.89 3.69
N ILE A 7 5.64 -12.16 4.65
CA ILE A 7 4.23 -12.45 4.38
C ILE A 7 3.41 -11.38 5.11
N GLN A 8 2.59 -10.66 4.37
CA GLN A 8 1.63 -9.70 4.91
C GLN A 8 0.22 -10.15 4.54
N ARG A 9 -0.57 -10.56 5.53
CA ARG A 9 -1.92 -11.09 5.35
C ARG A 9 -2.99 -10.09 5.76
N ASN A 10 -4.18 -10.25 5.18
CA ASN A 10 -5.37 -9.44 5.47
C ASN A 10 -5.09 -7.94 5.37
N ALA A 11 -4.31 -7.54 4.36
CA ALA A 11 -3.83 -6.18 4.22
C ALA A 11 -4.72 -5.38 3.27
N HIS A 12 -4.87 -4.10 3.53
CA HIS A 12 -5.60 -3.18 2.65
C HIS A 12 -4.64 -2.16 2.05
N LEU A 13 -4.82 -1.85 0.76
CA LEU A 13 -4.01 -0.82 0.11
C LEU A 13 -4.37 0.57 0.64
N ALA A 14 -3.39 1.28 1.19
CA ALA A 14 -3.57 2.60 1.78
C ALA A 14 -3.85 3.70 0.74
N GLY A 15 -3.42 3.48 -0.49
CA GLY A 15 -3.48 4.44 -1.59
C GLY A 15 -3.60 3.76 -2.95
N PRO A 16 -3.59 4.55 -4.03
CA PRO A 16 -3.60 4.03 -5.39
C PRO A 16 -2.32 3.26 -5.70
N VAL A 17 -2.39 2.41 -6.72
CA VAL A 17 -1.22 1.75 -7.30
C VAL A 17 -0.45 2.79 -8.11
N VAL A 18 0.80 3.07 -7.72
CA VAL A 18 1.65 4.02 -8.43
C VAL A 18 2.49 3.25 -9.44
N VAL A 19 2.23 3.48 -10.73
CA VAL A 19 2.92 2.79 -11.82
C VAL A 19 4.02 3.67 -12.40
N HIS A 20 5.19 3.08 -12.57
CA HIS A 20 6.34 3.63 -13.26
C HIS A 20 6.78 2.67 -14.35
N PHE A 21 7.43 3.22 -15.36
CA PHE A 21 8.02 2.43 -16.42
C PHE A 21 9.52 2.61 -16.38
N VAL A 22 10.24 1.49 -16.42
CA VAL A 22 11.70 1.48 -16.37
C VAL A 22 12.19 1.00 -17.74
N GLU A 23 13.00 1.82 -18.39
CA GLU A 23 13.67 1.46 -19.62
C GLU A 23 14.88 0.57 -19.32
N ARG A 24 14.99 -0.53 -20.05
CA ARG A 24 16.08 -1.48 -19.99
C ARG A 24 16.55 -1.76 -21.43
N PRO A 25 17.81 -2.17 -21.64
CA PRO A 25 18.29 -2.47 -22.99
C PRO A 25 17.48 -3.52 -23.79
N ASP A 26 16.77 -4.42 -23.09
CA ASP A 26 15.91 -5.48 -23.63
C ASP A 26 14.44 -5.05 -23.80
N GLY A 27 14.09 -3.81 -23.43
CA GLY A 27 12.74 -3.28 -23.52
C GLY A 27 12.29 -2.53 -22.27
N ARG A 28 11.00 -2.20 -22.24
CA ARG A 28 10.38 -1.48 -21.12
C ARG A 28 9.74 -2.47 -20.16
N ILE A 29 10.04 -2.34 -18.87
CA ILE A 29 9.40 -3.13 -17.81
C ILE A 29 8.53 -2.23 -16.93
N THR A 30 7.34 -2.74 -16.59
CA THR A 30 6.43 -2.07 -15.67
C THR A 30 6.88 -2.28 -14.23
N LYS A 31 6.93 -1.20 -13.46
CA LYS A 31 7.18 -1.19 -12.01
C LYS A 31 5.98 -0.58 -11.32
N ALA A 32 5.46 -1.21 -10.29
CA ALA A 32 4.43 -0.61 -9.45
C ALA A 32 4.86 -0.51 -8.00
N THR A 33 4.33 0.47 -7.30
CA THR A 33 4.51 0.64 -5.86
C THR A 33 3.15 0.75 -5.19
N VAL A 34 2.97 -0.05 -4.14
CA VAL A 34 1.75 -0.08 -3.34
C VAL A 34 2.11 -0.02 -1.86
N THR A 35 1.30 0.65 -1.05
CA THR A 35 1.45 0.65 0.41
C THR A 35 0.34 -0.19 1.00
N ALA A 36 0.70 -1.28 1.67
CA ALA A 36 -0.25 -2.21 2.28
C ALA A 36 -0.22 -2.07 3.80
N ILE A 37 -1.41 -1.94 4.40
CA ILE A 37 -1.57 -1.82 5.85
C ILE A 37 -2.28 -3.07 6.37
N SER A 38 -1.67 -3.74 7.33
CA SER A 38 -2.26 -4.86 8.07
C SER A 38 -2.27 -4.56 9.55
N ASN A 39 -3.39 -4.82 10.20
CA ASN A 39 -3.54 -4.62 11.64
C ASN A 39 -3.41 -5.97 12.35
N SER A 40 -2.54 -6.04 13.35
CA SER A 40 -2.46 -7.17 14.26
C SER A 40 -2.95 -6.75 15.64
N VAL A 41 -3.82 -7.56 16.23
CA VAL A 41 -4.25 -7.41 17.62
C VAL A 41 -3.39 -8.32 18.48
N ARG A 42 -2.80 -7.78 19.55
CA ARG A 42 -2.12 -8.57 20.58
C ARG A 42 -2.77 -8.27 21.94
N GLY A 43 -2.84 -9.29 22.80
CA GLY A 43 -3.46 -9.19 24.13
C GLY A 43 -4.96 -9.51 24.17
N SER A 44 -5.53 -9.51 25.38
CA SER A 44 -6.95 -9.75 25.66
C SER A 44 -7.46 -8.81 26.76
N GLY A 45 -8.78 -8.60 26.82
CA GLY A 45 -9.40 -7.72 27.83
C GLY A 45 -8.94 -6.26 27.72
N GLU A 46 -8.63 -5.64 28.86
CA GLU A 46 -8.15 -4.26 28.95
C GLU A 46 -6.74 -4.05 28.37
N ALA A 47 -5.97 -5.13 28.14
CA ALA A 47 -4.63 -5.08 27.56
C ALA A 47 -4.61 -5.28 26.03
N ARG A 48 -5.72 -5.02 25.35
CA ARG A 48 -5.84 -5.19 23.90
C ARG A 48 -5.14 -4.05 23.16
N GLU A 49 -3.98 -4.34 22.57
CA GLU A 49 -3.24 -3.41 21.73
C GLU A 49 -3.44 -3.72 20.25
N GLN A 50 -3.70 -2.68 19.47
CA GLN A 50 -3.77 -2.75 18.01
C GLN A 50 -2.51 -2.15 17.42
N GLN A 51 -1.75 -2.95 16.68
CA GLN A 51 -0.58 -2.50 15.95
C GLN A 51 -0.85 -2.52 14.45
N ALA A 52 -0.78 -1.35 13.82
CA ALA A 52 -0.84 -1.22 12.38
C ALA A 52 0.57 -1.29 11.80
N THR A 53 0.78 -2.17 10.81
CA THR A 53 2.04 -2.27 10.07
C THR A 53 1.79 -1.84 8.63
N ALA A 54 2.45 -0.75 8.22
CA ALA A 54 2.41 -0.25 6.86
C ALA A 54 3.73 -0.59 6.15
N ILE A 55 3.66 -1.31 5.03
CA ILE A 55 4.83 -1.67 4.22
C ILE A 55 4.61 -1.17 2.80
N GLN A 56 5.64 -0.50 2.26
CA GLN A 56 5.69 -0.16 0.85
C GLN A 56 6.30 -1.33 0.07
N TRP A 57 5.51 -1.87 -0.85
CA TRP A 57 5.87 -3.01 -1.69
C TRP A 57 6.16 -2.56 -3.11
N THR A 58 7.18 -3.18 -3.71
CA THR A 58 7.52 -3.00 -5.13
C THR A 58 7.10 -4.24 -5.92
N LEU A 59 6.37 -4.04 -7.01
CA LEU A 59 6.00 -5.06 -7.98
C LEU A 59 6.69 -4.79 -9.31
N TRP A 60 6.94 -5.85 -10.09
CA TRP A 60 7.60 -5.77 -11.39
C TRP A 60 6.87 -6.60 -12.44
N GLY A 61 6.99 -6.20 -13.70
CA GLY A 61 6.44 -6.92 -14.86
C GLY A 61 4.94 -7.15 -14.75
N SER A 62 4.50 -8.37 -15.05
CA SER A 62 3.08 -8.73 -15.06
C SER A 62 2.38 -8.55 -13.70
N LEU A 63 3.09 -8.69 -12.58
CA LEU A 63 2.51 -8.39 -11.25
C LEU A 63 2.18 -6.91 -11.10
N ALA A 64 3.03 -6.03 -11.64
CA ALA A 64 2.79 -4.59 -11.62
C ALA A 64 1.62 -4.19 -12.52
N GLU A 65 1.51 -4.82 -13.70
CA GLU A 65 0.42 -4.61 -14.65
C GLU A 65 -0.92 -5.07 -14.07
N ASN A 66 -0.97 -6.30 -13.56
CA ASN A 66 -2.17 -6.83 -12.90
C ASN A 66 -2.59 -5.98 -11.70
N ALA A 67 -1.63 -5.53 -10.88
CA ALA A 67 -1.93 -4.64 -9.76
C ALA A 67 -2.56 -3.33 -10.26
N ALA A 68 -2.03 -2.73 -11.32
CA ALA A 68 -2.58 -1.50 -11.90
C ALA A 68 -4.01 -1.69 -12.43
N ASP A 69 -4.27 -2.84 -13.06
CA ASP A 69 -5.56 -3.14 -13.69
C ASP A 69 -6.64 -3.53 -12.67
N TYR A 70 -6.27 -4.17 -11.57
CA TYR A 70 -7.22 -4.78 -10.64
C TYR A 70 -7.29 -4.11 -9.27
N LEU A 71 -6.20 -3.50 -8.80
CA LEU A 71 -6.11 -2.96 -7.45
C LEU A 71 -6.28 -1.45 -7.40
N GLY A 72 -6.78 -0.97 -6.28
CA GLY A 72 -6.90 0.45 -5.96
C GLY A 72 -6.86 0.67 -4.46
N LYS A 73 -7.09 1.91 -4.04
CA LYS A 73 -7.19 2.23 -2.62
C LYS A 73 -8.28 1.35 -1.96
N GLY A 74 -7.93 0.76 -0.84
CA GLY A 74 -8.80 -0.13 -0.07
C GLY A 74 -8.90 -1.56 -0.60
N SER A 75 -8.18 -1.94 -1.66
CA SER A 75 -8.14 -3.36 -2.10
C SER A 75 -7.60 -4.26 -1.00
N HIS A 76 -8.28 -5.38 -0.79
CA HIS A 76 -7.95 -6.39 0.19
C HIS A 76 -7.05 -7.46 -0.44
N VAL A 77 -5.86 -7.66 0.12
CA VAL A 77 -4.83 -8.51 -0.47
C VAL A 77 -4.07 -9.32 0.59
N ASN A 78 -3.54 -10.47 0.16
CA ASN A 78 -2.39 -11.10 0.81
C ASN A 78 -1.17 -10.90 -0.06
N ILE A 79 -0.02 -10.63 0.57
CA ILE A 79 1.24 -10.38 -0.12
C ILE A 79 2.27 -11.36 0.42
N LEU A 80 2.94 -12.06 -0.49
CA LEU A 80 4.16 -12.80 -0.22
C LEU A 80 5.28 -12.18 -1.06
N GLY A 81 6.43 -11.99 -0.43
CA GLY A 81 7.58 -11.49 -1.14
C GLY A 81 8.86 -11.65 -0.36
N ARG A 82 9.87 -10.89 -0.78
CA ARG A 82 11.21 -10.92 -0.20
C ARG A 82 11.62 -9.54 0.27
N VAL A 83 12.53 -9.54 1.24
CA VAL A 83 13.19 -8.34 1.73
C VAL A 83 14.65 -8.34 1.33
N ARG A 84 15.17 -7.18 0.95
CA ARG A 84 16.61 -6.96 0.74
C ARG A 84 17.07 -5.69 1.47
N ASN A 85 18.32 -5.69 1.90
CA ASN A 85 18.96 -4.46 2.32
C ASN A 85 19.18 -3.57 1.09
N ASN A 86 18.90 -2.28 1.26
CA ASN A 86 19.13 -1.23 0.26
C ASN A 86 19.86 -0.07 0.94
N ASN A 87 21.05 -0.38 1.46
CA ASN A 87 21.87 0.59 2.17
C ASN A 87 22.67 1.41 1.15
N TYR A 88 22.71 2.72 1.34
CA TYR A 88 23.47 3.62 0.46
C TYR A 88 24.13 4.73 1.28
N GLN A 89 25.19 5.32 0.75
CA GLN A 89 25.87 6.42 1.40
C GLN A 89 25.39 7.75 0.83
N LYS A 90 25.03 8.67 1.71
CA LYS A 90 24.58 10.02 1.36
C LYS A 90 25.23 11.01 2.30
N ASP A 91 25.92 12.00 1.75
CA ASP A 91 26.60 13.05 2.51
C ASP A 91 27.56 12.51 3.59
N GLY A 92 28.26 11.40 3.27
CA GLY A 92 29.18 10.71 4.17
C GLY A 92 28.50 9.79 5.20
N VAL A 93 27.17 9.80 5.32
CA VAL A 93 26.42 8.96 6.26
C VAL A 93 25.83 7.74 5.55
N THR A 94 25.98 6.55 6.14
CA THR A 94 25.32 5.34 5.66
C THR A 94 23.85 5.35 6.06
N VAL A 95 22.97 5.39 5.07
CA VAL A 95 21.53 5.24 5.23
C VAL A 95 21.18 3.76 5.10
N TYR A 96 20.66 3.18 6.18
CA TYR A 96 20.18 1.80 6.18
C TYR A 96 18.74 1.76 5.70
N GLY A 97 18.47 0.90 4.71
CA GLY A 97 17.17 0.78 4.08
C GLY A 97 16.78 -0.67 3.88
N LEU A 98 15.48 -0.95 3.95
CA LEU A 98 14.91 -2.22 3.54
C LEU A 98 14.06 -1.97 2.30
N GLU A 99 14.17 -2.86 1.33
CA GLU A 99 13.30 -2.89 0.17
C GLU A 99 12.52 -4.20 0.14
N PHE A 100 11.20 -4.07 -0.01
CA PHE A 100 10.28 -5.19 -0.09
C PHE A 100 9.82 -5.36 -1.54
N THR A 101 10.05 -6.54 -2.10
CA THR A 101 9.61 -6.90 -3.45
C THR A 101 8.57 -8.00 -3.36
N VAL A 102 7.44 -7.81 -4.03
CA VAL A 102 6.38 -8.82 -4.13
C VAL A 102 6.83 -9.94 -5.07
N GLU A 103 6.60 -11.17 -4.64
CA GLU A 103 6.79 -12.37 -5.47
C GLU A 103 5.43 -12.99 -5.84
N GLU A 104 4.46 -12.92 -4.93
CA GLU A 104 3.11 -13.43 -5.11
C GLU A 104 2.09 -12.54 -4.39
N MET A 105 0.90 -12.38 -4.96
CA MET A 105 -0.16 -11.56 -4.40
C MET A 105 -1.53 -12.16 -4.68
N ASP A 106 -2.29 -12.40 -3.62
CA ASP A 106 -3.68 -12.86 -3.70
C ASP A 106 -4.63 -11.68 -3.54
N TYR A 107 -5.66 -11.65 -4.37
CA TYR A 107 -6.73 -10.66 -4.27
C TYR A 107 -7.89 -11.29 -3.50
N LEU A 108 -8.30 -10.63 -2.41
CA LEU A 108 -9.32 -11.14 -1.50
C LEU A 108 -10.69 -10.50 -1.73
N ASP A 109 -10.74 -9.47 -2.57
CA ASP A 109 -11.98 -8.82 -2.96
C ASP A 109 -12.77 -9.69 -3.96
N THR A 110 -14.09 -9.76 -3.79
CA THR A 110 -14.97 -10.25 -4.84
C THR A 110 -15.00 -9.27 -6.02
N ARG A 111 -15.37 -9.76 -7.22
CA ARG A 111 -15.54 -8.89 -8.39
C ARG A 111 -16.52 -7.74 -8.13
N ALA A 112 -17.62 -8.02 -7.42
CA ALA A 112 -18.62 -7.02 -7.06
C ALA A 112 -18.04 -5.93 -6.13
N GLU A 113 -17.23 -6.30 -5.14
CA GLU A 113 -16.57 -5.35 -4.24
C GLU A 113 -15.51 -4.51 -4.96
N ALA A 114 -14.78 -5.11 -5.91
CA ALA A 114 -13.83 -4.38 -6.75
C ALA A 114 -14.53 -3.36 -7.66
N GLU A 115 -15.66 -3.74 -8.26
CA GLU A 115 -16.44 -2.87 -9.14
C GLU A 115 -17.15 -1.75 -8.37
N ALA A 116 -17.73 -2.06 -7.21
CA ALA A 116 -18.35 -1.07 -6.32
C ALA A 116 -17.34 0.00 -5.88
N ARG A 117 -16.08 -0.36 -5.62
CA ARG A 117 -15.03 0.61 -5.27
C ARG A 117 -14.59 1.49 -6.43
N ARG A 118 -14.61 0.98 -7.67
CA ARG A 118 -14.33 1.78 -8.87
C ARG A 118 -15.44 2.80 -9.13
N LEU A 119 -16.69 2.41 -8.95
CA LEU A 119 -17.86 3.26 -9.14
C LEU A 119 -18.07 4.24 -7.98
N GLY A 120 -17.72 3.84 -6.75
CA GLY A 120 -17.85 4.63 -5.53
C GLY A 120 -16.70 5.62 -5.27
N GLY A 121 -15.73 5.75 -6.19
CA GLY A 121 -14.59 6.67 -6.08
C GLY A 121 -14.93 8.16 -6.15
N GLN A 122 -16.21 8.51 -6.30
CA GLN A 122 -16.72 9.87 -6.23
C GLN A 122 -17.50 10.05 -4.92
N GLY A 123 -16.78 10.08 -3.80
CA GLY A 123 -17.32 10.57 -2.54
C GLY A 123 -17.46 12.10 -2.59
N PRO A 124 -18.53 12.67 -2.02
CA PRO A 124 -18.86 14.09 -2.14
C PRO A 124 -17.76 14.94 -1.50
N GLY A 125 -17.52 16.10 -2.13
CA GLY A 125 -16.54 17.08 -1.70
C GLY A 125 -16.67 17.42 -0.22
N SER A 126 -15.52 17.79 0.35
CA SER A 126 -15.36 18.46 1.62
C SER A 126 -16.58 19.35 1.92
N ALA A 127 -17.42 18.92 2.85
CA ALA A 127 -18.41 19.79 3.45
C ALA A 127 -17.63 20.85 4.23
N SER A 128 -17.38 21.99 3.60
CA SER A 128 -16.95 23.21 4.25
C SER A 128 -17.98 23.52 5.34
N VAL A 129 -17.58 23.35 6.59
CA VAL A 129 -18.33 23.81 7.76
C VAL A 129 -18.53 25.33 7.59
N PRO A 130 -19.76 25.86 7.50
CA PRO A 130 -19.97 27.29 7.49
C PRO A 130 -19.58 27.84 8.86
N HIS A 131 -18.49 28.61 8.91
CA HIS A 131 -18.15 29.43 10.07
C HIS A 131 -19.21 30.53 10.20
N GLN A 132 -20.13 30.37 11.15
CA GLN A 132 -21.09 31.41 11.50
C GLN A 132 -20.35 32.47 12.34
N PRO A 133 -20.30 33.76 11.92
CA PRO A 133 -19.67 34.79 12.72
C PRO A 133 -20.50 35.05 13.97
N ALA A 134 -19.83 35.02 15.12
CA ALA A 134 -20.42 35.36 16.41
C ALA A 134 -20.99 36.78 16.36
N ARG A 135 -22.28 36.92 16.71
CA ARG A 135 -22.91 38.21 16.92
C ARG A 135 -22.31 38.83 18.18
N THR A 136 -21.57 39.92 18.02
CA THR A 136 -21.28 40.85 19.12
C THR A 136 -22.54 41.66 19.40
N SER A 137 -23.11 41.47 20.58
CA SER A 137 -24.11 42.37 21.15
C SER A 137 -23.39 43.49 21.90
N ALA A 138 -23.85 44.72 21.69
CA ALA A 138 -23.50 45.91 22.47
C ALA A 138 -24.05 45.87 23.90
#